data_AF-A0A3S4GNC0-F1
#
_entry.id   AF-A0A3S4GNC0-F1
#
_cell.length_a   1.000
_cell.length_b   1.000
_cell.length_c   1.000
_cell.angle_alpha   90.00
_cell.angle_beta   90.00
_cell.angle_gamma   90.00
#
_symmetry.space_group_name_H-M   'P 1'
#
loop_
_entity.id
_entity.type
_entity.pdbx_description
1 polymer ?
#
loop_
_entity_poly.entity_id
_entity_poly.type
_entity_poly.pdbx_seq_one_letter_code
_entity_poly.pdbx_strand_id
1 'polypeptide(L)'
;MPLRALVAVIVTTVVMLVPRAWADTAWERYKARFMMPDGRIIDTANGNVSHTEGQGFAMLLAVANNDRPAFDKLWQWTDNTLRNKSNGLFLLAL
;
A
#
# COMPACT_ATOMS: atom_id res chain seq x y z
N MET A 1 19.03 -43.65 -19.58
CA MET A 1 19.00 -42.60 -18.51
C MET A 1 18.49 -43.24 -17.23
N PRO A 2 19.18 -43.13 -16.09
CA PRO A 2 18.70 -43.76 -14.86
C PRO A 2 17.41 -43.09 -14.40
N LEU A 3 16.44 -43.88 -13.94
CA LEU A 3 15.11 -43.43 -13.48
C LEU A 3 15.17 -42.22 -12.52
N ARG A 4 16.24 -42.14 -11.71
CA ARG A 4 16.53 -41.02 -10.80
C ARG A 4 16.75 -39.69 -11.51
N ALA A 5 17.43 -39.68 -12.65
CA ALA A 5 17.68 -38.46 -13.43
C ALA A 5 16.38 -37.94 -14.06
N LEU A 6 15.50 -38.85 -14.51
CA LEU A 6 14.19 -38.50 -15.06
C LEU A 6 13.30 -37.86 -13.99
N VAL A 7 13.24 -38.45 -12.80
CA VAL A 7 12.47 -37.91 -11.67
C VAL A 7 12.99 -36.53 -11.24
N ALA A 8 14.31 -36.35 -11.16
CA ALA A 8 14.91 -35.07 -10.80
C ALA A 8 14.58 -33.95 -11.81
N VAL A 9 14.62 -34.27 -13.11
CA VAL A 9 14.23 -33.31 -14.16
C VAL A 9 12.75 -32.96 -14.07
N ILE A 10 11.87 -33.95 -13.90
CA ILE A 10 10.43 -33.71 -13.77
C ILE A 10 10.15 -32.82 -12.54
N VAL A 11 10.73 -33.13 -11.38
CA VAL A 11 10.52 -32.34 -10.16
C VAL A 11 11.04 -30.91 -10.33
N THR A 12 12.21 -30.72 -10.91
CA THR A 12 12.79 -29.38 -11.10
C THR A 12 11.97 -28.56 -12.10
N THR A 13 11.51 -29.18 -13.18
CA THR A 13 10.68 -28.52 -14.20
C THR A 13 9.33 -28.12 -13.60
N VAL A 14 8.70 -29.01 -12.84
CA VAL A 14 7.42 -28.72 -12.14
C VAL A 14 7.60 -27.58 -11.16
N VAL A 15 8.67 -27.56 -10.35
CA VAL A 15 8.94 -26.49 -9.37
C VAL A 15 9.13 -25.11 -10.04
N MET A 16 9.72 -25.06 -11.24
CA MET A 16 9.89 -23.81 -11.99
C MET A 16 8.60 -23.33 -12.69
N LEU A 17 7.64 -24.24 -12.90
CA LEU A 17 6.34 -23.96 -13.55
C LEU A 17 5.21 -23.65 -12.56
N VAL A 18 5.42 -23.84 -11.25
CA VAL A 18 4.42 -23.45 -10.24
C VAL A 18 4.34 -21.92 -10.17
N PRO A 19 3.15 -21.31 -10.31
CA PRO A 19 2.96 -19.89 -10.07
C PRO A 19 3.46 -19.53 -8.67
N ARG A 20 4.46 -18.65 -8.60
CA ARG A 20 4.87 -18.08 -7.32
C ARG A 20 3.80 -17.05 -6.95
N ALA A 21 2.99 -17.34 -5.94
CA ALA A 21 2.20 -16.29 -5.32
C ALA A 21 3.20 -15.30 -4.70
N TRP A 22 3.44 -14.18 -5.38
CA TRP A 22 4.14 -13.06 -4.78
C TRP A 22 3.21 -12.52 -3.71
N ALA A 23 3.58 -12.69 -2.45
CA ALA A 23 2.90 -12.00 -1.37
C ALA A 23 3.01 -10.50 -1.66
N ASP A 24 1.86 -9.82 -1.69
CA ASP A 24 1.83 -8.36 -1.71
C ASP A 24 2.79 -7.81 -0.66
N THR A 25 3.55 -6.78 -1.03
CA THR A 25 4.42 -6.09 -0.09
C THR A 25 3.59 -5.53 1.06
N ALA A 26 4.23 -5.23 2.19
CA ALA A 26 3.55 -4.60 3.32
C ALA A 26 2.84 -3.30 2.89
N TRP A 27 3.41 -2.56 1.94
CA TRP A 27 2.83 -1.34 1.39
C TRP A 27 1.57 -1.60 0.56
N GLU A 28 1.59 -2.58 -0.36
CA GLU A 28 0.39 -2.92 -1.14
C GLU A 28 -0.75 -3.40 -0.23
N ARG A 29 -0.44 -4.20 0.80
CA ARG A 29 -1.43 -4.61 1.81
C ARG A 29 -1.94 -3.44 2.64
N TYR A 30 -1.07 -2.49 3.00
CA TYR A 30 -1.48 -1.29 3.71
C TYR A 30 -2.47 -0.46 2.87
N LYS A 31 -2.13 -0.18 1.60
CA LYS A 31 -3.04 0.52 0.69
C LYS A 31 -4.37 -0.21 0.54
N ALA A 32 -4.35 -1.52 0.30
CA ALA A 32 -5.55 -2.32 0.11
C ALA A 32 -6.49 -2.30 1.34
N ARG A 33 -5.94 -2.14 2.55
CA ARG A 33 -6.73 -2.14 3.80
C ARG A 33 -7.18 -0.74 4.23
N PHE A 34 -6.37 0.28 3.98
CA PHE A 34 -6.56 1.59 4.62
C PHE A 34 -6.66 2.75 3.64
N MET A 35 -6.25 2.60 2.37
CA MET A 35 -6.29 3.69 1.39
C MET A 35 -7.51 3.59 0.48
N MET A 36 -8.37 4.59 0.57
CA MET A 36 -9.51 4.74 -0.33
C MET A 36 -9.06 5.25 -1.72
N PRO A 37 -9.86 5.03 -2.78
CA PRO A 37 -9.49 5.40 -4.15
C PRO A 37 -9.17 6.89 -4.36
N ASP A 38 -9.75 7.75 -3.53
CA ASP A 38 -9.61 9.21 -3.52
C ASP A 38 -8.35 9.72 -2.80
N GLY A 39 -7.58 8.83 -2.16
CA GLY A 39 -6.38 9.20 -1.39
C GLY A 39 -6.61 9.38 0.10
N ARG A 40 -7.81 9.07 0.61
CA ARG A 40 -8.10 9.08 2.05
C ARG A 40 -7.56 7.83 2.75
N ILE A 41 -6.86 8.00 3.86
CA ILE A 41 -6.51 6.95 4.80
C ILE A 41 -7.60 6.84 5.86
N ILE A 42 -8.10 5.62 6.05
CA ILE A 42 -9.16 5.34 7.02
C ILE A 42 -8.63 4.56 8.21
N ASP A 43 -8.94 5.02 9.40
CA ASP A 43 -8.78 4.23 10.62
C ASP A 43 -10.00 3.33 10.81
N THR A 44 -9.88 2.09 10.33
CA THR A 44 -10.95 1.08 10.44
C THR A 44 -11.27 0.68 11.88
N ALA A 45 -10.37 0.95 12.84
CA ALA A 45 -10.60 0.66 14.25
C ALA A 45 -11.33 1.81 14.97
N ASN A 46 -11.38 3.00 14.36
CA ASN A 46 -11.96 4.20 14.95
C ASN A 46 -13.12 4.76 14.10
N GLY A 47 -14.00 3.90 13.59
CA GLY A 47 -15.18 4.33 12.84
C GLY A 47 -14.91 4.85 11.43
N ASN A 48 -13.78 4.49 10.82
CA ASN A 48 -13.36 4.93 9.48
C ASN A 48 -13.11 6.45 9.36
N VAL A 49 -12.78 7.10 10.48
CA VAL A 49 -12.34 8.51 10.50
C VAL A 49 -10.99 8.66 9.80
N SER A 50 -10.66 9.90 9.46
CA SER A 50 -9.37 10.24 8.85
C SER A 50 -8.72 11.38 9.62
N HIS A 51 -7.42 11.27 9.86
CA HIS A 51 -6.66 12.30 10.56
C HIS A 51 -5.34 12.60 9.85
N THR A 52 -4.83 13.80 10.12
CA THR A 52 -3.54 14.28 9.56
C THR A 52 -2.39 13.32 9.80
N GLU A 53 -2.36 12.65 10.95
CA GLU A 53 -1.35 11.63 11.26
C GLU A 53 -1.39 10.46 10.27
N GLY A 54 -2.58 9.90 9.99
CA GLY A 54 -2.74 8.79 9.07
C GLY A 54 -2.32 9.16 7.64
N GLN A 55 -2.74 10.34 7.19
CA GLN A 55 -2.29 10.89 5.90
C GLN A 55 -0.78 11.08 5.86
N GLY A 56 -0.20 11.67 6.92
CA GLY A 56 1.24 11.93 7.04
C GLY A 56 2.07 10.65 6.98
N PHE A 57 1.68 9.62 7.72
CA PHE A 57 2.36 8.33 7.69
C PHE A 57 2.26 7.67 6.32
N ALA A 58 1.09 7.67 5.69
CA ALA A 58 0.96 7.11 4.35
C ALA A 58 1.81 7.85 3.31
N MET A 59 1.95 9.17 3.41
CA MET A 59 2.83 9.94 2.52
C MET A 59 4.31 9.56 2.70
N LEU A 60 4.77 9.38 3.94
CA LEU A 60 6.13 8.91 4.24
C LEU A 60 6.35 7.49 3.68
N LEU A 61 5.39 6.60 3.85
CA LEU A 61 5.45 5.23 3.31
C LEU A 61 5.46 5.22 1.78
N ALA A 62 4.66 6.07 1.13
CA ALA A 62 4.65 6.20 -0.32
C ALA A 62 6.03 6.60 -0.87
N VAL A 63 6.69 7.57 -0.24
CA VAL A 63 8.07 7.97 -0.58
C VAL A 63 9.06 6.82 -0.35
N ALA A 64 8.96 6.13 0.80
CA ALA A 64 9.84 5.00 1.12
C ALA A 64 9.72 3.82 0.14
N ASN A 65 8.55 3.67 -0.49
CA ASN A 65 8.28 2.63 -1.51
C ASN A 65 8.39 3.15 -2.95
N ASN A 66 8.83 4.40 -3.16
CA ASN A 66 8.93 5.04 -4.48
C ASN A 66 7.58 5.05 -5.25
N ASP A 67 6.46 5.18 -4.53
CA ASP A 67 5.09 5.17 -5.08
C ASP A 67 4.54 6.60 -5.19
N ARG A 68 5.03 7.31 -6.22
CA ARG A 68 4.59 8.68 -6.51
C ARG A 68 3.09 8.80 -6.80
N PRO A 69 2.44 7.89 -7.57
CA PRO A 69 0.99 7.97 -7.78
C PRO A 69 0.17 7.92 -6.49
N ALA A 70 0.57 7.09 -5.52
CA ALA A 70 -0.09 7.07 -4.22
C ALA A 70 0.16 8.38 -3.44
N PHE A 71 1.40 8.88 -3.43
CA PHE A 71 1.75 10.15 -2.80
C PHE A 71 0.89 11.31 -3.33
N ASP A 72 0.74 11.42 -4.65
CA ASP A 72 -0.02 12.50 -5.27
C ASP A 72 -1.49 12.47 -4.84
N LYS A 73 -2.10 11.29 -4.75
CA LYS A 73 -3.48 11.13 -4.25
C LYS A 73 -3.61 11.50 -2.77
N LEU A 74 -2.69 11.01 -1.93
CA LEU A 74 -2.67 11.30 -0.50
C LEU A 74 -2.58 12.80 -0.26
N TRP A 75 -1.64 13.46 -0.94
CA TRP A 75 -1.43 14.90 -0.85
C TRP A 75 -2.65 15.69 -1.34
N GLN A 76 -3.18 15.33 -2.51
CA GLN A 76 -4.34 16.02 -3.08
C GLN A 76 -5.55 15.94 -2.16
N TRP A 77 -5.83 14.76 -1.58
CA TRP A 77 -6.91 14.61 -0.62
C TRP A 77 -6.67 15.45 0.64
N THR A 78 -5.45 15.40 1.19
CA THR A 78 -5.08 16.14 2.41
C THR A 78 -5.17 17.65 2.22
N ASP A 79 -4.66 18.20 1.13
CA ASP A 79 -4.71 19.64 0.84
C ASP A 79 -6.13 20.13 0.57
N ASN A 80 -6.95 19.34 -0.13
CA ASN A 80 -8.34 19.71 -0.41
C ASN A 80 -9.24 19.63 0.83
N THR A 81 -8.96 18.70 1.74
CA THR A 81 -9.92 18.29 2.77
C THR A 81 -9.51 18.75 4.17
N LEU A 82 -8.22 18.70 4.50
CA LEU A 82 -7.72 19.01 5.85
C LEU A 82 -7.06 20.39 5.94
N ARG A 83 -6.79 21.08 4.83
CA ARG A 83 -6.11 22.38 4.87
C ARG A 83 -6.93 23.42 5.64
N ASN A 84 -6.32 23.98 6.66
CA ASN A 84 -6.80 25.20 7.27
C ASN A 84 -6.27 26.42 6.50
N LYS A 85 -7.16 27.08 5.76
CA LYS A 85 -6.80 28.22 4.89
C LYS A 85 -6.36 29.46 5.65
N SER A 86 -6.66 29.59 6.95
CA SER A 86 -6.30 30.80 7.71
C SER A 86 -4.85 30.83 8.17
N ASN A 87 -4.24 29.65 8.39
CA ASN A 87 -2.89 29.54 8.94
C ASN A 87 -1.95 28.62 8.15
N GLY A 88 -2.45 27.99 7.08
CA GLY A 88 -1.65 27.09 6.25
C GLY A 88 -1.33 25.75 6.91
N LEU A 89 -1.88 25.44 8.08
CA LEU A 89 -1.75 24.14 8.74
C LEU A 89 -2.90 23.20 8.32
N PHE A 90 -3.00 22.04 8.97
CA PHE A 90 -4.02 21.04 8.70
C PHE A 90 -4.88 20.76 9.95
N LEU A 91 -6.18 20.55 9.76
CA LEU A 91 -7.13 20.14 10.78
C LEU A 91 -6.79 18.73 11.28
N LEU A 92 -6.93 18.46 12.58
CA LEU A 92 -6.45 17.21 13.16
C LEU A 92 -7.16 15.97 12.60
N ALA A 93 -8.50 15.99 12.53
CA ALA A 93 -9.33 14.86 12.11
C ALA A 93 -10.66 15.31 11.46
N LEU A 94 -11.26 14.41 10.69
CA LEU A 94 -12.62 14.46 10.14
C LEU A 94 -13.33 13.11 10.34
#